data_AF-E7GDU4-F1
#
_entry.id   AF-E7GDU4-F1
#
_cell.length_a   1.000
_cell.length_b   1.000
_cell.length_c   1.000
_cell.angle_alpha   90.00
_cell.angle_beta   90.00
_cell.angle_gamma   90.00
#
_symmetry.space_group_name_H-M   'P 1'
#
loop_
_entity.id
_entity.type
_entity.pdbx_description
1 polymer ?
#
loop_
_entity_poly.entity_id
_entity_poly.type
_entity_poly.pdbx_seq_one_letter_code
_entity_poly.pdbx_strand_id
1 'polypeptide(L)'
;MYCYQCGKQVEEDVKFCPYCGAQLNSHDQNNGNGYNPINQNYQGSYQKPDDESSFGYALLSFFIPVVGLVLYLVWSKEYPLRAKSCIKGFIANIVFYVLMFCCIMSGIVGIASQYDDEVHWNHNDFNAVVETVSYE
;
A
#
# COMPACT_ATOMS: atom_id res chain seq x y z
N MET A 1 16.42 18.42 43.64
CA MET A 1 15.74 17.10 43.43
C MET A 1 16.68 16.06 42.80
N TYR A 2 16.34 14.77 42.78
CA TYR A 2 17.12 13.73 42.06
C TYR A 2 16.39 13.28 40.79
N CYS A 3 17.13 13.08 39.70
CA CYS A 3 16.55 12.56 38.47
C CYS A 3 16.21 11.07 38.60
N TYR A 4 14.96 10.70 38.34
CA TYR A 4 14.49 9.30 38.39
C TYR A 4 15.14 8.38 37.34
N GLN A 5 15.71 8.94 36.27
CA GLN A 5 16.35 8.16 35.21
C GLN A 5 17.85 7.95 35.43
N CYS A 6 18.58 8.96 35.92
CA CYS A 6 20.04 8.88 36.03
C CYS A 6 20.57 8.92 37.47
N GLY A 7 19.71 9.13 38.46
CA GLY A 7 20.06 9.15 39.88
C GLY A 7 20.96 10.32 40.30
N LYS A 8 21.28 11.26 39.40
CA LYS A 8 22.09 12.44 39.73
C LYS A 8 21.23 13.51 40.39
N GLN A 9 21.85 14.30 41.26
CA GLN A 9 21.23 15.47 41.86
C GLN A 9 21.12 16.58 40.82
N VAL A 10 19.96 17.22 40.78
CA VAL A 10 19.61 18.26 39.81
C VAL A 10 18.90 19.41 40.53
N GLU A 11 19.14 20.62 40.05
CA GLU A 11 18.49 21.85 40.56
C GLU A 11 16.96 21.78 40.43
N GLU A 12 16.25 22.48 41.30
CA GLU A 12 14.79 22.33 41.44
C GLU A 12 13.98 23.13 40.41
N ASP A 13 14.63 24.05 39.70
CA ASP A 13 14.04 24.95 38.71
C ASP A 13 14.32 24.51 37.25
N VAL A 14 14.96 23.36 37.04
CA VAL A 14 15.25 22.87 35.69
C VAL A 14 14.20 21.88 35.19
N LYS A 15 13.60 22.20 34.05
CA LYS A 15 12.56 21.36 33.40
C LYS A 15 13.12 20.06 32.82
N PHE A 16 14.42 20.02 32.53
CA PHE A 16 15.10 18.88 31.93
C PHE A 16 16.40 18.60 32.67
N CYS A 17 16.70 17.32 32.88
CA CYS A 17 17.96 16.89 33.47
C CYS A 17 19.12 17.14 32.48
N PRO A 18 20.13 17.95 32.84
CA PRO A 18 21.25 18.26 31.93
C PRO A 18 22.16 17.07 31.64
N TYR A 19 22.05 16.00 32.43
CA TYR A 19 22.91 14.82 32.31
C TYR A 19 22.31 13.69 31.47
N CYS A 20 20.98 13.60 31.37
CA CYS A 20 20.32 12.52 30.63
C CYS A 20 19.14 12.97 29.75
N GLY A 21 18.73 14.23 29.82
CA GLY A 21 17.62 14.78 29.04
C GLY A 21 16.22 14.43 29.55
N ALA A 22 16.09 13.69 30.66
CA ALA A 22 14.78 13.35 31.21
C ALA A 22 14.07 14.60 31.76
N GLN A 23 12.77 14.73 31.49
CA GLN A 23 11.95 15.84 31.98
C GLN A 23 11.68 15.69 33.48
N LEU A 24 11.99 16.72 34.25
CA LEU A 24 11.77 16.78 35.69
C LEU A 24 10.49 17.60 35.92
N ASN A 25 9.38 16.93 36.22
CA ASN A 25 8.08 17.59 36.40
C ASN A 25 8.02 18.34 37.74
N SER A 26 8.39 19.61 37.77
CA SER A 26 8.08 20.53 38.88
C SER A 26 6.81 21.33 38.58
N HIS A 27 5.70 20.85 39.13
CA HIS A 27 4.60 21.60 39.76
C HIS A 27 4.05 22.93 39.18
N ASP A 28 4.18 23.25 37.89
CA ASP A 28 3.37 24.30 37.26
C ASP A 28 2.17 23.68 36.52
N GLN A 29 1.10 23.46 37.28
CA GLN A 29 -0.23 23.31 36.72
C GLN A 29 -0.78 24.71 36.38
N ASN A 30 -1.17 24.90 35.11
CA ASN A 30 -1.93 26.01 34.50
C ASN A 30 -1.11 27.11 33.79
N ASN A 31 -1.01 27.02 32.45
CA ASN A 31 -1.90 27.77 31.54
C ASN A 31 -1.58 27.42 30.07
N GLY A 32 -2.56 26.83 29.38
CA GLY A 32 -2.79 27.05 27.95
C GLY A 32 -1.67 26.65 26.99
N ASN A 33 -1.46 25.36 26.79
CA ASN A 33 -1.26 24.76 25.45
C ASN A 33 -1.38 23.24 25.61
N GLY A 34 -2.44 22.68 25.03
CA GLY A 34 -2.84 21.28 25.19
C GLY A 34 -1.79 20.33 24.64
N TYR A 35 -0.98 19.76 25.54
CA TYR A 35 -0.34 18.48 25.28
C TYR A 35 -1.39 17.39 25.54
N ASN A 36 -1.99 16.89 24.46
CA ASN A 36 -2.91 15.77 24.49
C ASN A 36 -2.10 14.47 24.68
N PRO A 37 -2.29 13.69 25.75
CA PRO A 37 -1.62 12.40 25.88
C PRO A 37 -2.22 11.44 24.85
N ILE A 38 -1.54 11.30 23.71
CA ILE A 38 -1.97 10.37 22.68
C ILE A 38 -1.84 8.94 23.22
N ASN A 39 -2.99 8.29 23.16
CA ASN A 39 -3.30 6.88 23.32
C ASN A 39 -2.16 5.91 22.96
N GLN A 40 -2.04 4.89 23.80
CA GLN A 40 -1.10 3.78 23.75
C GLN A 40 -1.21 2.94 22.47
N ASN A 41 -0.42 3.27 21.45
CA ASN A 41 0.09 2.27 20.51
C ASN A 41 1.52 2.63 20.11
N TYR A 42 2.45 2.37 21.04
CA TYR A 42 3.88 2.53 20.83
C TYR A 42 4.39 1.45 19.86
N GLN A 43 4.33 1.74 18.56
CA GLN A 43 5.29 1.24 17.59
C GLN A 43 6.23 2.41 17.29
N GLY A 44 7.40 2.39 17.94
CA GLY A 44 8.35 3.49 17.93
C GLY A 44 8.68 3.98 16.52
N SER A 45 8.48 5.28 16.29
CA SER A 45 8.97 5.97 15.10
C SER A 45 9.17 7.45 15.43
N TYR A 46 10.31 7.96 15.00
CA TYR A 46 10.66 9.37 15.04
C TYR A 46 9.76 10.10 14.03
N GLN A 47 8.62 10.64 14.47
CA GLN A 47 7.64 11.27 13.60
C GLN A 47 8.11 12.70 13.28
N LYS A 48 8.69 12.90 12.09
CA LYS A 48 8.93 14.24 11.55
C LYS A 48 7.56 14.86 11.22
N PRO A 49 7.30 16.15 11.50
CA PRO A 49 5.99 16.77 11.23
C PRO A 49 5.54 16.73 9.75
N ASP A 50 6.44 16.38 8.83
CA ASP A 50 6.16 16.26 7.39
C ASP A 50 5.82 14.81 6.93
N ASP A 51 5.68 13.88 7.88
CA ASP A 51 5.50 12.44 7.60
C ASP A 51 4.03 12.10 7.25
N GLU A 52 3.50 12.75 6.21
CA GLU A 52 2.14 12.54 5.68
C GLU A 52 2.13 11.54 4.52
N SER A 53 1.09 10.70 4.46
CA SER A 53 0.88 9.79 3.34
C SER A 53 0.45 10.57 2.10
N SER A 54 1.39 10.91 1.23
CA SER A 54 1.05 11.57 -0.04
C SER A 54 0.66 10.51 -1.09
N PHE A 55 -0.59 10.58 -1.59
CA PHE A 55 -1.12 9.69 -2.63
C PHE A 55 -0.24 9.61 -3.90
N GLY A 56 0.48 10.69 -4.22
CA GLY A 56 1.38 10.76 -5.36
C GLY A 56 2.49 9.69 -5.37
N TYR A 57 3.00 9.27 -4.20
CA TYR A 57 4.02 8.21 -4.14
C TYR A 57 3.44 6.82 -4.43
N ALA A 58 2.17 6.59 -4.09
CA ALA A 58 1.47 5.37 -4.45
C ALA A 58 1.26 5.29 -5.98
N LEU A 59 0.92 6.41 -6.63
CA LEU A 59 0.82 6.49 -8.08
C LEU A 59 2.16 6.28 -8.79
N LEU A 60 3.24 6.93 -8.33
CA LEU A 60 4.57 6.73 -8.91
C LEU A 60 5.01 5.26 -8.84
N SER A 61 4.73 4.58 -7.73
CA SER A 61 4.97 3.13 -7.56
C SER A 61 4.13 2.28 -8.51
N PHE A 62 2.90 2.69 -8.80
CA PHE A 62 2.00 1.99 -9.73
C PHE A 62 2.51 2.03 -11.19
N PHE A 63 3.05 3.17 -11.64
CA PHE A 63 3.55 3.32 -13.02
C PHE A 63 4.98 2.80 -13.21
N ILE A 64 5.82 2.89 -12.18
CA ILE A 64 7.23 2.45 -12.22
C ILE A 64 7.51 1.62 -10.96
N PRO A 65 7.20 0.30 -10.96
CA PRO A 65 7.30 -0.54 -9.78
C PRO A 65 8.73 -0.61 -9.19
N VAL A 66 9.76 -0.44 -10.02
CA VAL A 66 11.17 -0.37 -9.59
C VAL A 66 11.41 0.84 -8.67
N VAL A 67 10.86 2.02 -9.01
CA VAL A 67 10.99 3.24 -8.21
C VAL A 67 10.25 3.08 -6.88
N GLY A 68 9.08 2.43 -6.90
CA GLY A 68 8.33 2.07 -5.69
C GLY A 68 9.13 1.19 -4.73
N LEU A 69 9.83 0.17 -5.25
CA LEU A 69 10.68 -0.73 -4.44
C LEU A 69 11.91 -0.01 -3.86
N VAL A 70 12.56 0.84 -4.66
CA VAL A 70 13.73 1.63 -4.23
C VAL A 70 13.35 2.65 -3.15
N LEU A 71 12.24 3.38 -3.34
CA LEU A 71 11.72 4.31 -2.34
C LEU A 71 11.30 3.58 -1.05
N TYR A 72 10.72 2.39 -1.16
CA TYR A 72 10.38 1.55 0.00
C TYR A 72 11.63 1.16 0.80
N LEU A 73 12.72 0.78 0.13
CA LEU A 73 13.98 0.43 0.79
C LEU A 73 14.64 1.64 1.47
N VAL A 74 14.70 2.78 0.79
CA VAL A 74 15.31 4.01 1.33
C VAL A 74 14.51 4.55 2.52
N TRP A 75 13.18 4.59 2.43
CA TRP A 75 12.32 5.14 3.49
C TRP A 75 11.88 4.13 4.56
N SER A 76 12.31 2.86 4.45
CA SER A 76 11.97 1.80 5.40
C SER A 76 12.32 2.13 6.85
N LYS A 77 13.37 2.94 7.08
CA LYS A 77 13.87 3.26 8.42
C LYS A 77 13.45 4.64 8.93
N GLU A 78 13.19 5.58 8.02
CA GLU A 78 13.01 6.99 8.36
C GLU A 78 11.56 7.46 8.21
N TYR A 79 10.76 6.87 7.30
CA TYR A 79 9.39 7.32 7.02
C TYR A 79 8.44 6.11 6.80
N PRO A 80 8.09 5.36 7.86
CA PRO A 80 7.34 4.12 7.76
C PRO A 80 5.91 4.32 7.23
N LEU A 81 5.31 5.50 7.44
CA LEU A 81 3.98 5.83 6.95
C LEU A 81 3.97 6.04 5.43
N ARG A 82 4.99 6.71 4.89
CA ARG A 82 5.16 6.92 3.45
C ARG A 82 5.49 5.60 2.74
N ALA A 83 6.36 4.79 3.34
CA ALA A 83 6.71 3.46 2.83
C ALA A 83 5.48 2.54 2.68
N LYS A 84 4.51 2.61 3.62
CA LYS A 84 3.25 1.85 3.54
C LYS A 84 2.36 2.25 2.36
N SER A 85 2.39 3.53 1.96
CA SER A 85 1.63 4.00 0.79
C SER A 85 2.21 3.49 -0.55
N CYS A 86 3.54 3.34 -0.64
CA CYS A 86 4.19 2.76 -1.82
C CYS A 86 3.81 1.28 -2.05
N ILE A 87 3.70 0.49 -0.96
CA ILE A 87 3.23 -0.90 -1.03
C ILE A 87 1.79 -0.98 -1.56
N LYS A 88 0.90 -0.06 -1.13
CA LYS A 88 -0.48 -0.02 -1.65
C LYS A 88 -0.53 0.22 -3.16
N GLY A 89 0.36 1.05 -3.71
CA GLY A 89 0.49 1.26 -5.15
C GLY A 89 0.90 0.01 -5.92
N PHE A 90 1.84 -0.78 -5.37
CA PHE A 90 2.28 -2.05 -5.97
C PHE A 90 1.16 -3.10 -5.99
N ILE A 91 0.42 -3.23 -4.88
CA ILE A 91 -0.73 -4.14 -4.79
C ILE A 91 -1.82 -3.73 -5.78
N ALA A 92 -2.11 -2.43 -5.90
CA ALA A 92 -3.09 -1.92 -6.86
C ALA A 92 -2.72 -2.26 -8.31
N ASN A 93 -1.43 -2.22 -8.67
CA ASN A 93 -0.95 -2.62 -10.00
C ASN A 93 -1.22 -4.10 -10.29
N ILE A 94 -0.85 -4.99 -9.35
CA ILE A 94 -1.09 -6.44 -9.49
C ILE A 94 -2.58 -6.73 -9.64
N VAL A 95 -3.42 -6.13 -8.79
CA VAL A 95 -4.87 -6.32 -8.84
C VAL A 95 -5.44 -5.86 -10.18
N PHE A 96 -5.01 -4.69 -10.68
CA PHE A 96 -5.44 -4.19 -11.99
C PHE A 96 -5.03 -5.14 -13.12
N TYR A 97 -3.79 -5.66 -13.10
CA TYR A 97 -3.30 -6.59 -14.10
C TYR A 97 -4.09 -7.91 -14.12
N VAL A 98 -4.37 -8.48 -12.94
CA VAL A 98 -5.15 -9.72 -12.81
C VAL A 98 -6.57 -9.52 -13.33
N LEU A 99 -7.24 -8.42 -12.96
CA LEU A 99 -8.58 -8.11 -13.43
C LEU A 99 -8.62 -7.94 -14.96
N MET A 100 -7.67 -7.19 -15.52
CA MET A 100 -7.57 -6.98 -16.96
C MET A 100 -7.33 -8.30 -17.71
N PHE A 101 -6.43 -9.15 -17.21
CA PHE A 101 -6.15 -10.46 -17.79
C PHE A 101 -7.37 -11.37 -17.75
N CYS A 102 -8.10 -11.42 -16.64
CA CYS A 102 -9.34 -12.18 -16.53
C CYS A 102 -10.39 -11.72 -17.56
N CYS A 103 -10.57 -10.41 -17.73
CA CYS A 103 -11.49 -9.86 -18.72
C CYS A 103 -11.10 -10.24 -20.16
N ILE A 104 -9.80 -10.20 -20.48
CA ILE A 104 -9.29 -10.59 -21.81
C ILE A 104 -9.54 -12.08 -22.06
N MET A 105 -9.25 -12.94 -21.08
CA MET A 105 -9.46 -14.38 -21.22
C MET A 105 -10.95 -14.72 -21.40
N SER A 106 -11.85 -14.05 -20.68
CA SER A 106 -13.30 -14.18 -20.91
C SER A 106 -13.70 -13.75 -22.33
N GLY A 107 -13.08 -12.69 -22.86
CA GLY A 107 -13.30 -12.25 -24.24
C GLY A 107 -12.82 -13.28 -25.28
N ILE A 108 -11.63 -13.85 -25.09
CA ILE A 108 -11.05 -14.86 -26.01
C ILE A 108 -11.90 -16.13 -26.05
N VAL A 109 -12.37 -16.63 -24.91
CA VAL A 109 -13.22 -17.82 -24.83
C VAL A 109 -14.56 -17.59 -25.53
N GLY A 110 -15.14 -16.39 -25.42
CA GLY A 110 -16.37 -16.03 -26.12
C GLY A 110 -16.21 -16.06 -27.64
N ILE A 111 -15.07 -15.59 -28.17
CA ILE A 111 -14.79 -15.61 -29.62
C ILE A 111 -14.59 -17.06 -30.12
N ALA A 112 -13.93 -17.91 -29.34
CA ALA A 112 -13.78 -19.32 -29.69
C ALA A 112 -15.12 -20.07 -29.76
N SER A 113 -16.07 -19.71 -28.89
CA SER A 113 -17.41 -20.31 -28.86
C SER A 113 -18.21 -20.00 -30.13
N GLN A 114 -18.05 -18.80 -30.70
CA GLN A 114 -18.69 -18.43 -31.97
C GLN A 114 -18.11 -19.20 -33.16
N TYR A 115 -16.83 -19.60 -33.08
CA TYR A 115 -16.16 -20.35 -34.15
C TYR A 115 -16.68 -21.78 -34.25
N ASP A 116 -16.95 -22.43 -33.11
CA ASP A 116 -17.49 -23.79 -33.09
C ASP A 116 -18.92 -23.84 -33.67
N ASP A 117 -19.75 -22.82 -33.40
CA ASP A 117 -21.10 -22.73 -33.97
C ASP A 117 -21.06 -22.57 -35.51
N GLU A 118 -20.26 -21.67 -36.04
CA GLU A 118 -20.17 -21.44 -37.51
C GLU A 118 -19.65 -22.66 -38.29
N VAL A 119 -18.69 -23.41 -37.73
CA VAL A 119 -18.14 -24.63 -38.36
C VAL A 119 -19.17 -25.77 -38.35
N HIS A 120 -19.94 -25.91 -37.28
CA HIS A 120 -20.97 -26.97 -37.19
C HIS A 120 -22.10 -26.78 -38.20
N TRP A 121 -22.57 -25.56 -38.45
CA TRP A 121 -23.60 -25.31 -39.48
C TRP A 121 -23.09 -25.64 -40.89
N ASN A 122 -21.85 -25.24 -41.22
CA ASN A 122 -21.26 -25.55 -42.54
C ASN A 122 -21.06 -27.05 -42.78
N HIS A 123 -20.67 -27.80 -41.75
CA HIS A 123 -20.47 -29.25 -41.89
C HIS A 123 -21.77 -30.01 -42.15
N ASN A 124 -22.85 -29.63 -41.44
CA ASN A 124 -24.14 -30.28 -41.57
C ASN A 124 -24.79 -30.00 -42.94
N ASP A 125 -24.64 -28.77 -43.44
CA ASP A 125 -25.17 -28.38 -44.76
C ASP A 125 -24.43 -29.11 -45.90
N PHE A 126 -23.10 -29.25 -45.80
CA PHE A 126 -22.31 -29.98 -46.80
C PHE A 126 -22.67 -31.47 -46.85
N ASN A 127 -22.83 -32.12 -45.69
CA ASN A 127 -23.24 -33.53 -45.64
C ASN A 127 -24.65 -33.75 -46.21
N ALA A 128 -25.59 -32.83 -45.95
CA ALA A 128 -26.94 -32.90 -46.50
C ALA A 128 -26.94 -32.81 -48.04
N VAL A 129 -26.13 -31.93 -48.62
CA VAL A 129 -26.00 -31.83 -50.09
C VAL A 129 -25.41 -33.12 -50.68
N VAL A 130 -24.37 -33.69 -50.06
CA VAL A 130 -23.74 -34.94 -50.54
C VAL A 130 -24.71 -36.13 -50.54
N GLU A 131 -25.59 -36.25 -49.53
CA GLU A 131 -26.59 -37.31 -49.50
C GLU A 131 -27.64 -37.18 -50.62
N THR A 132 -27.96 -35.96 -51.05
CA THR A 132 -28.95 -35.73 -52.13
C THR A 132 -28.40 -35.94 -53.54
N VAL A 133 -27.07 -35.95 -53.72
CA VAL A 133 -26.44 -36.27 -55.01
C VAL A 133 -26.16 -37.78 -55.04
N SER A 134 -27.22 -38.58 -55.13
CA SER A 134 -27.09 -39.98 -55.50
C SER A 134 -26.58 -40.06 -56.93
N TYR A 135 -25.38 -40.62 -57.12
CA TYR A 135 -24.82 -40.91 -58.44
C TYR A 135 -25.72 -41.94 -59.16
N GLU A 136 -26.53 -41.46 -60.11
CA GLU A 136 -27.16 -42.29 -61.15
C GLU A 136 -26.11 -42.82 -62.16
#